data_AF-Q2FXE1-F1
#
_entry.id   AF-Q2FXE1-F1
#
_cell.length_a   1.000
_cell.length_b   1.000
_cell.length_c   1.000
_cell.angle_alpha   90.00
_cell.angle_beta   90.00
_cell.angle_gamma   90.00
#
_symmetry.space_group_name_H-M   'P 1'
#
loop_
_entity.id
_entity.type
_entity.pdbx_description
1 polymer ?
#
loop_
_entity_poly.entity_id
_entity_poly.type
_entity_poly.pdbx_seq_one_letter_code
_entity_poly.pdbx_strand_id
1 'polypeptide(L)'
;MEKNEYIAKYNEYSQLLDATYSQAVAYLLSKYGAVTDDYYKEKSYTRFLNGEIKSISKGKYTRASEGLYCHHISEDKFQNLSDLRFISKFKYSYDVQKKENLVYCDLIEHLILHAIITKESHGQFGVAGLCQMIKPTVIDWYIGEYNPKPAWMQATKARAYLPGILVEKLLIKIDDMLKGIEI
;
A
#
# COMPACT_ATOMS: atom_id res chain seq x y z
N MET A 1 2.11 -24.38 -0.26
CA MET A 1 1.44 -24.01 -1.51
C MET A 1 2.11 -24.73 -2.67
N GLU A 2 1.32 -25.27 -3.58
CA GLU A 2 1.82 -25.97 -4.77
C GLU A 2 2.31 -24.97 -5.84
N LYS A 3 3.17 -25.41 -6.76
CA LYS A 3 3.66 -24.59 -7.89
C LYS A 3 2.50 -23.91 -8.65
N ASN A 4 1.36 -24.57 -8.77
CA ASN A 4 0.18 -24.04 -9.46
C ASN A 4 -0.48 -22.86 -8.72
N GLU A 5 -0.50 -22.86 -7.39
CA GLU A 5 -1.12 -21.80 -6.59
C GLU A 5 -0.34 -20.48 -6.70
N TYR A 6 1.01 -20.56 -6.71
CA TYR A 6 1.84 -19.37 -6.92
C TYR A 6 1.68 -18.77 -8.31
N ILE A 7 1.46 -19.60 -9.34
CA ILE A 7 1.19 -19.12 -10.69
C ILE A 7 -0.19 -18.44 -10.76
N ALA A 8 -1.22 -19.01 -10.13
CA ALA A 8 -2.53 -18.38 -10.06
C ALA A 8 -2.47 -17.00 -9.37
N LYS A 9 -1.77 -16.93 -8.24
CA LYS A 9 -1.58 -15.67 -7.49
C LYS A 9 -0.76 -14.64 -8.26
N TYR A 10 0.29 -15.06 -8.97
CA TYR A 10 1.04 -14.18 -9.87
C TYR A 10 0.16 -13.65 -11.01
N ASN A 11 -0.73 -14.48 -11.57
CA ASN A 11 -1.65 -14.05 -12.62
C ASN A 11 -2.68 -13.05 -12.09
N GLU A 12 -3.19 -13.24 -10.87
CA GLU A 12 -4.08 -12.31 -10.18
C GLU A 12 -3.41 -10.93 -9.97
N TYR A 13 -2.17 -10.91 -9.47
CA TYR A 13 -1.39 -9.69 -9.37
C TYR A 13 -1.07 -9.05 -10.73
N SER A 14 -0.79 -9.87 -11.73
CA SER A 14 -0.58 -9.38 -13.10
C SER A 14 -1.84 -8.73 -13.67
N GLN A 15 -3.01 -9.29 -13.42
CA GLN A 15 -4.29 -8.71 -13.84
C GLN A 15 -4.59 -7.42 -13.09
N LEU A 16 -4.23 -7.34 -11.80
CA LEU A 16 -4.39 -6.12 -11.02
C LEU A 16 -3.55 -4.95 -11.59
N LEU A 17 -2.34 -5.23 -12.11
CA LEU A 17 -1.50 -4.22 -12.78
C LEU A 17 -2.15 -3.63 -14.05
N ASP A 18 -3.03 -4.38 -14.71
CA ASP A 18 -3.72 -3.93 -15.92
C ASP A 18 -4.97 -3.08 -15.61
N ALA A 19 -5.37 -2.99 -14.34
CA ALA A 19 -6.52 -2.21 -13.90
C ALA A 19 -6.19 -0.72 -13.76
N THR A 20 -7.21 0.14 -13.84
CA THR A 20 -7.08 1.52 -13.34
C THR A 20 -7.02 1.55 -11.83
N TYR A 21 -6.54 2.65 -11.24
CA TYR A 21 -6.46 2.77 -9.79
C TYR A 21 -7.83 2.57 -9.12
N SER A 22 -8.87 3.18 -9.68
CA SER A 22 -10.25 3.02 -9.18
C SER A 22 -10.73 1.57 -9.30
N GLN A 23 -10.37 0.84 -10.36
CA GLN A 23 -10.74 -0.57 -10.52
C GLN A 23 -9.98 -1.45 -9.52
N ALA A 24 -8.69 -1.19 -9.31
CA ALA A 24 -7.87 -1.90 -8.32
C ALA A 24 -8.41 -1.71 -6.89
N VAL A 25 -8.77 -0.47 -6.52
CA VAL A 25 -9.41 -0.18 -5.22
C VAL A 25 -10.75 -0.91 -5.08
N ALA A 26 -11.61 -0.86 -6.10
CA ALA A 26 -12.91 -1.55 -6.07
C ALA A 26 -12.74 -3.07 -5.92
N TYR A 27 -11.79 -3.65 -6.64
CA TYR A 27 -11.44 -5.06 -6.53
C TYR A 27 -10.99 -5.43 -5.11
N LEU A 28 -10.09 -4.66 -4.51
CA LEU A 28 -9.58 -4.93 -3.16
C LEU A 28 -10.64 -4.73 -2.06
N LEU A 29 -11.53 -3.75 -2.22
CA LEU A 29 -12.69 -3.58 -1.34
C LEU A 29 -13.64 -4.79 -1.41
N SER A 30 -13.86 -5.33 -2.61
CA SER A 30 -14.62 -6.57 -2.80
C SER A 30 -13.92 -7.77 -2.16
N LYS A 31 -12.60 -7.87 -2.33
CA LYS A 31 -11.77 -8.99 -1.85
C LYS A 31 -11.64 -9.04 -0.33
N TYR A 32 -11.42 -7.91 0.33
CA TYR A 32 -11.11 -7.86 1.76
C TYR A 32 -12.19 -7.24 2.63
N GLY A 33 -13.23 -6.66 2.02
CA GLY A 33 -14.27 -5.93 2.72
C GLY A 33 -13.84 -4.51 3.12
N ALA A 34 -14.81 -3.76 3.63
CA ALA A 34 -14.60 -2.39 4.09
C ALA A 34 -13.66 -2.31 5.30
N VAL A 35 -12.92 -1.21 5.39
CA VAL A 35 -12.13 -0.90 6.59
C VAL A 35 -13.06 -0.54 7.76
N THR A 36 -12.71 -1.00 8.95
CA THR A 36 -13.63 -1.05 10.10
C THR A 36 -13.56 0.19 10.99
N ASP A 37 -12.49 0.99 10.89
CA ASP A 37 -12.26 2.19 11.68
C ASP A 37 -11.36 3.17 10.90
N ASP A 38 -11.34 4.43 11.31
CA ASP A 38 -10.53 5.47 10.67
C ASP A 38 -9.04 5.23 10.92
N TYR A 39 -8.17 5.72 10.03
CA TYR A 39 -6.73 5.54 10.17
C TYR A 39 -6.20 6.25 11.43
N TYR A 40 -6.65 7.48 11.63
CA TYR A 40 -6.41 8.28 12.82
C TYR A 40 -7.73 8.63 13.49
N LYS A 41 -7.71 8.84 14.80
CA LYS A 41 -8.87 9.35 15.54
C LYS A 41 -9.00 10.85 15.36
N GLU A 42 -10.16 11.29 14.86
CA GLU A 42 -10.49 12.70 14.56
C GLU A 42 -10.03 13.68 15.63
N LYS A 43 -10.43 13.45 16.89
CA LYS A 43 -10.06 14.34 18.00
C LYS A 43 -8.55 14.53 18.13
N SER A 44 -7.76 13.47 17.99
CA SER A 44 -6.29 13.58 18.03
C SER A 44 -5.71 14.18 16.75
N TYR A 45 -6.33 13.94 15.60
CA TYR A 45 -5.92 14.51 14.33
C TYR A 45 -6.06 16.04 14.35
N THR A 46 -7.21 16.55 14.78
CA THR A 46 -7.46 18.00 14.94
C THR A 46 -6.49 18.64 15.91
N ARG A 47 -6.27 18.02 17.08
CA ARG A 47 -5.30 18.54 18.08
C ARG A 47 -3.86 18.56 17.55
N PHE A 48 -3.49 17.58 16.72
CA PHE A 48 -2.19 17.55 16.06
C PHE A 48 -2.06 18.69 15.04
N LEU A 49 -3.08 18.93 14.22
CA LEU A 49 -3.09 20.05 13.26
C LEU A 49 -3.03 21.42 13.94
N ASN A 50 -3.59 21.53 15.14
CA ASN A 50 -3.50 22.72 15.99
C ASN A 50 -2.15 22.88 16.72
N GLY A 51 -1.24 21.89 16.61
CA GLY A 51 0.05 21.89 17.31
C GLY A 51 -0.04 21.58 18.81
N GLU A 52 -1.19 21.12 19.31
CA GLU A 52 -1.41 20.82 20.73
C GLU A 52 -0.74 19.51 21.18
N ILE A 53 -0.54 18.59 20.25
CA ILE A 53 0.09 17.28 20.48
C ILE A 53 1.06 16.95 19.35
N LYS A 54 2.07 16.10 19.63
CA LYS A 54 3.12 15.72 18.66
C LYS A 54 2.84 14.42 17.90
N SER A 55 1.78 13.70 18.26
CA SER A 55 1.42 12.40 17.70
C SER A 55 -0.09 12.24 17.62
N ILE A 56 -0.57 11.46 16.65
CA ILE A 56 -1.99 11.21 16.42
C ILE A 56 -2.33 9.79 16.86
N SER A 57 -3.43 9.62 17.59
CA SER A 57 -3.92 8.29 17.98
C SER A 57 -4.48 7.56 16.76
N LYS A 58 -4.06 6.31 16.54
CA LYS A 58 -4.60 5.46 15.47
C LYS A 58 -5.99 4.92 15.80
N GLY A 59 -6.80 4.66 14.77
CA GLY A 59 -7.99 3.83 14.94
C GLY A 59 -7.68 2.34 15.04
N LYS A 60 -8.72 1.53 15.21
CA LYS A 60 -8.67 0.06 15.32
C LYS A 60 -8.89 -0.61 13.96
N TYR A 61 -8.27 -0.08 12.92
CA TYR A 61 -8.37 -0.57 11.53
C TYR A 61 -7.37 -1.69 11.22
N THR A 62 -6.39 -1.95 12.07
CA THR A 62 -5.29 -2.82 11.66
C THR A 62 -5.73 -4.28 11.49
N ARG A 63 -5.37 -4.87 10.35
CA ARG A 63 -5.43 -6.31 10.07
C ARG A 63 -4.03 -6.89 9.84
N ALA A 64 -3.03 -6.31 10.50
CA ALA A 64 -1.64 -6.70 10.30
C ALA A 64 -1.34 -8.13 10.77
N SER A 65 -2.07 -8.65 11.75
CA SER A 65 -1.99 -10.07 12.17
C SER A 65 -2.46 -11.02 11.07
N GLU A 66 -3.29 -10.55 10.15
CA GLU A 66 -3.70 -11.32 8.98
C GLU A 66 -2.69 -11.18 7.85
N GLY A 67 -1.75 -10.23 7.92
CA GLY A 67 -0.78 -9.91 6.87
C GLY A 67 -1.25 -8.83 5.89
N LEU A 68 -2.29 -8.06 6.26
CA LEU A 68 -2.82 -6.97 5.43
C LEU A 68 -2.31 -5.60 5.89
N TYR A 69 -1.92 -4.79 4.92
CA TYR A 69 -1.76 -3.34 5.05
C TYR A 69 -3.10 -2.63 4.89
N CYS A 70 -3.15 -1.40 5.38
CA CYS A 70 -4.22 -0.45 5.14
C CYS A 70 -3.64 0.70 4.30
N HIS A 71 -4.22 0.88 3.11
CA HIS A 71 -3.84 1.86 2.11
C HIS A 71 -4.84 3.01 2.10
N HIS A 72 -4.35 4.24 1.92
CA HIS A 72 -5.19 5.44 1.78
C HIS A 72 -5.61 5.62 0.32
N ILE A 73 -6.92 5.49 0.04
CA ILE A 73 -7.48 5.60 -1.33
C ILE A 73 -7.15 6.96 -1.97
N SER A 74 -7.06 8.03 -1.17
CA SER A 74 -6.79 9.37 -1.69
C SER A 74 -5.30 9.65 -2.00
N GLU A 75 -4.42 8.66 -1.92
CA GLU A 75 -3.02 8.83 -2.33
C GLU A 75 -2.81 8.95 -3.84
N ASP A 76 -3.88 8.80 -4.64
CA ASP A 76 -3.94 9.24 -6.04
C ASP A 76 -3.94 10.78 -6.19
N LYS A 77 -4.21 11.51 -5.12
CA LYS A 77 -4.37 12.99 -5.11
C LYS A 77 -3.50 13.70 -4.08
N PHE A 78 -3.05 12.99 -3.06
CA PHE A 78 -2.29 13.55 -1.95
C PHE A 78 -1.07 12.69 -1.62
N GLN A 79 0.00 13.32 -1.14
CA GLN A 79 1.24 12.63 -0.84
C GLN A 79 1.33 12.26 0.66
N ASN A 80 1.71 11.01 0.94
CA ASN A 80 2.11 10.51 2.25
C ASN A 80 1.07 10.80 3.35
N LEU A 81 -0.15 10.29 3.18
CA LEU A 81 -1.29 10.58 4.06
C LEU A 81 -1.16 9.97 5.47
N SER A 82 -0.15 9.13 5.69
CA SER A 82 0.20 8.56 7.00
C SER A 82 1.44 9.19 7.65
N ASP A 83 2.19 10.07 6.95
CA ASP A 83 3.40 10.69 7.49
C ASP A 83 3.05 11.99 8.24
N LEU A 84 3.38 12.05 9.53
CA LEU A 84 3.07 13.20 10.39
C LEU A 84 3.68 14.52 9.89
N ARG A 85 4.84 14.48 9.21
CA ARG A 85 5.48 15.69 8.65
C ARG A 85 4.65 16.24 7.48
N PHE A 86 4.15 15.36 6.62
CA PHE A 86 3.28 15.75 5.51
C PHE A 86 1.91 16.23 6.01
N ILE A 87 1.30 15.50 6.95
CA ILE A 87 0.04 15.91 7.57
C ILE A 87 0.17 17.30 8.22
N SER A 88 1.25 17.55 8.96
CA SER A 88 1.49 18.85 9.60
C SER A 88 1.71 19.97 8.59
N LYS A 89 2.47 19.70 7.52
CA LYS A 89 2.79 20.67 6.48
C LYS A 89 1.60 21.04 5.61
N PHE A 90 0.86 20.04 5.13
CA PHE A 90 -0.21 20.22 4.13
C PHE A 90 -1.61 20.31 4.74
N LYS A 91 -1.76 19.96 6.02
CA LYS A 91 -3.02 20.07 6.78
C LYS A 91 -4.20 19.43 6.05
N TYR A 92 -4.00 18.22 5.54
CA TYR A 92 -5.03 17.48 4.81
C TYR A 92 -6.33 17.38 5.62
N SER A 93 -7.49 17.48 4.92
CA SER A 93 -8.80 17.28 5.56
C SER A 93 -8.83 15.94 6.28
N TYR A 94 -9.52 15.86 7.42
CA TYR A 94 -9.71 14.60 8.12
C TYR A 94 -10.46 13.56 7.26
N ASP A 95 -11.22 13.98 6.25
CA ASP A 95 -11.96 13.07 5.37
C ASP A 95 -11.06 11.99 4.75
N VAL A 96 -9.82 12.31 4.38
CA VAL A 96 -8.90 11.32 3.78
C VAL A 96 -8.46 10.24 4.77
N GLN A 97 -8.69 10.44 6.07
CA GLN A 97 -8.37 9.47 7.14
C GLN A 97 -9.56 8.57 7.50
N LYS A 98 -10.76 8.91 7.02
CA LYS A 98 -11.98 8.13 7.30
C LYS A 98 -11.90 6.76 6.66
N LYS A 99 -12.47 5.75 7.32
CA LYS A 99 -12.48 4.36 6.86
C LYS A 99 -13.01 4.16 5.44
N GLU A 100 -13.91 5.02 4.96
CA GLU A 100 -14.42 5.01 3.58
C GLU A 100 -13.35 5.39 2.53
N ASN A 101 -12.29 6.07 2.96
CA ASN A 101 -11.12 6.42 2.14
C ASN A 101 -9.93 5.48 2.38
N LEU A 102 -10.18 4.28 2.93
CA LEU A 102 -9.16 3.28 3.20
C LEU A 102 -9.51 1.94 2.52
N VAL A 103 -8.48 1.18 2.13
CA VAL A 103 -8.64 -0.17 1.57
C VAL A 103 -7.56 -1.11 2.12
N TYR A 104 -7.90 -2.38 2.31
CA TYR A 104 -6.91 -3.40 2.67
C TYR A 104 -6.21 -3.96 1.44
N CYS A 105 -4.93 -4.29 1.59
CA CYS A 105 -4.13 -4.95 0.57
C CYS A 105 -3.01 -5.77 1.23
N ASP A 106 -2.51 -6.80 0.57
CA ASP A 106 -1.24 -7.42 0.93
C ASP A 106 -0.05 -6.61 0.41
N LEU A 107 1.19 -7.04 0.70
CA LEU A 107 2.39 -6.29 0.32
C LEU A 107 2.54 -6.10 -1.21
N ILE A 108 2.21 -7.11 -2.00
CA ILE A 108 2.36 -7.04 -3.46
C ILE A 108 1.22 -6.23 -4.07
N GLU A 109 0.00 -6.34 -3.55
CA GLU A 109 -1.10 -5.46 -3.95
C GLU A 109 -0.81 -4.00 -3.60
N HIS A 110 -0.19 -3.73 -2.43
CA HIS A 110 0.24 -2.39 -2.05
C HIS A 110 1.29 -1.83 -3.01
N LEU A 111 2.26 -2.66 -3.41
CA LEU A 111 3.23 -2.33 -4.46
C LEU A 111 2.52 -1.94 -5.75
N ILE A 112 1.54 -2.75 -6.18
CA ILE A 112 0.77 -2.55 -7.41
C ILE A 112 -0.05 -1.26 -7.35
N LEU A 113 -0.74 -0.98 -6.24
CA LEU A 113 -1.49 0.26 -6.07
C LEU A 113 -0.59 1.49 -6.26
N HIS A 114 0.59 1.51 -5.63
CA HIS A 114 1.53 2.61 -5.81
C HIS A 114 2.13 2.68 -7.22
N ALA A 115 2.33 1.55 -7.89
CA ALA A 115 2.76 1.53 -9.28
C ALA A 115 1.69 2.11 -10.22
N ILE A 116 0.42 1.76 -10.02
CA ILE A 116 -0.70 2.30 -10.80
C ILE A 116 -0.87 3.80 -10.54
N ILE A 117 -0.84 4.25 -9.27
CA ILE A 117 -0.88 5.69 -8.94
C ILE A 117 0.26 6.42 -9.63
N THR A 118 1.48 5.88 -9.57
CA THR A 118 2.66 6.49 -10.21
C THR A 118 2.45 6.63 -11.72
N LYS A 119 1.90 5.59 -12.37
CA LYS A 119 1.57 5.59 -13.79
C LYS A 119 0.53 6.66 -14.13
N GLU A 120 -0.61 6.63 -13.44
CA GLU A 120 -1.76 7.49 -13.75
C GLU A 120 -1.51 8.96 -13.41
N SER A 121 -0.63 9.23 -12.44
CA SER A 121 -0.24 10.59 -12.05
C SER A 121 1.04 11.09 -12.72
N HIS A 122 1.62 10.33 -13.66
CA HIS A 122 2.91 10.64 -14.29
C HIS A 122 4.02 10.98 -13.28
N GLY A 123 4.11 10.21 -12.20
CA GLY A 123 5.13 10.39 -11.16
C GLY A 123 4.81 11.44 -10.10
N GLN A 124 3.72 12.20 -10.23
CA GLN A 124 3.35 13.23 -9.24
C GLN A 124 3.00 12.60 -7.88
N PHE A 125 2.36 11.44 -7.87
CA PHE A 125 1.96 10.70 -6.68
C PHE A 125 2.47 9.26 -6.74
N GLY A 126 2.38 8.54 -5.62
CA GLY A 126 2.75 7.11 -5.56
C GLY A 126 4.25 6.80 -5.48
N VAL A 127 5.12 7.60 -6.11
CA VAL A 127 6.57 7.34 -6.24
C VAL A 127 7.27 7.09 -4.90
N ALA A 128 7.01 7.92 -3.89
CA ALA A 128 7.66 7.76 -2.58
C ALA A 128 7.29 6.41 -1.93
N GLY A 129 6.01 6.05 -1.95
CA GLY A 129 5.55 4.75 -1.45
C GLY A 129 6.14 3.59 -2.26
N LEU A 130 6.15 3.71 -3.59
CA LEU A 130 6.71 2.71 -4.50
C LEU A 130 8.22 2.51 -4.28
N CYS A 131 9.02 3.53 -4.57
CA CYS A 131 10.46 3.43 -4.72
C CYS A 131 11.22 3.49 -3.40
N GLN A 132 10.72 4.23 -2.40
CA GLN A 132 11.44 4.45 -1.15
C GLN A 132 11.06 3.42 -0.07
N MET A 133 9.87 2.82 -0.17
CA MET A 133 9.33 1.96 0.90
C MET A 133 9.03 0.55 0.42
N ILE A 134 8.10 0.40 -0.53
CA ILE A 134 7.49 -0.91 -0.81
C ILE A 134 8.36 -1.76 -1.73
N LYS A 135 8.84 -1.22 -2.86
CA LYS A 135 9.71 -1.95 -3.80
C LYS A 135 10.99 -2.46 -3.13
N PRO A 136 11.72 -1.67 -2.32
CA PRO A 136 12.86 -2.17 -1.56
C PRO A 136 12.49 -3.32 -0.61
N THR A 137 11.38 -3.18 0.13
CA THR A 137 10.90 -4.23 1.06
C THR A 137 10.59 -5.54 0.31
N VAL A 138 9.93 -5.46 -0.85
CA VAL A 138 9.61 -6.61 -1.71
C VAL A 138 10.88 -7.30 -2.21
N ILE A 139 11.88 -6.53 -2.66
CA ILE A 139 13.17 -7.06 -3.12
C ILE A 139 13.88 -7.78 -1.95
N ASP A 140 14.02 -7.11 -0.80
CA ASP A 140 14.70 -7.68 0.36
C ASP A 140 14.04 -8.98 0.81
N TRP A 141 12.70 -9.01 0.90
CA TRP A 141 11.97 -10.14 1.48
C TRP A 141 11.88 -11.36 0.57
N TYR A 142 11.70 -11.16 -0.74
CA TYR A 142 11.39 -12.26 -1.66
C TYR A 142 12.51 -12.61 -2.63
N ILE A 143 13.41 -11.68 -2.92
CA ILE A 143 14.60 -11.92 -3.75
C ILE A 143 15.83 -12.10 -2.86
N GLY A 144 16.00 -11.22 -1.87
CA GLY A 144 17.05 -11.33 -0.86
C GLY A 144 16.75 -12.36 0.24
N GLU A 145 15.57 -12.98 0.22
CA GLU A 145 15.08 -13.95 1.21
C GLU A 145 15.14 -13.48 2.67
N TYR A 146 15.13 -12.17 2.91
CA TYR A 146 15.17 -11.61 4.26
C TYR A 146 13.93 -12.02 5.06
N ASN A 147 14.15 -12.46 6.30
CA ASN A 147 13.08 -12.84 7.22
C ASN A 147 12.92 -11.75 8.30
N PRO A 148 11.83 -10.96 8.26
CA PRO A 148 11.61 -9.93 9.25
C PRO A 148 11.34 -10.55 10.63
N LYS A 149 11.77 -9.84 11.68
CA LYS A 149 11.58 -10.30 13.08
C LYS A 149 10.17 -10.04 13.63
N PRO A 150 9.51 -8.88 13.38
CA PRO A 150 8.19 -8.63 13.94
C PRO A 150 7.12 -9.58 13.38
N ALA A 151 6.28 -10.15 14.25
CA ALA A 151 5.26 -11.13 13.87
C ALA A 151 4.29 -10.60 12.79
N TRP A 152 3.92 -9.32 12.85
CA TRP A 152 3.05 -8.71 11.84
C TRP A 152 3.73 -8.63 10.46
N MET A 153 5.03 -8.37 10.41
CA MET A 153 5.79 -8.38 9.15
C MET A 153 5.94 -9.81 8.61
N GLN A 154 6.09 -10.80 9.49
CA GLN A 154 6.10 -12.21 9.09
C GLN A 154 4.75 -12.62 8.49
N ALA A 155 3.63 -12.22 9.11
CA ALA A 155 2.29 -12.46 8.59
C ALA A 155 2.10 -11.80 7.22
N THR A 156 2.54 -10.55 7.06
CA THR A 156 2.52 -9.85 5.77
C THR A 156 3.37 -10.56 4.72
N LYS A 157 4.62 -10.94 5.07
CA LYS A 157 5.52 -11.65 4.17
C LYS A 157 4.90 -12.95 3.69
N ALA A 158 4.36 -13.73 4.62
CA ALA A 158 3.71 -15.01 4.35
C ALA A 158 2.46 -14.83 3.48
N ARG A 159 1.61 -13.85 3.78
CA ARG A 159 0.40 -13.58 2.99
C ARG A 159 0.73 -13.26 1.54
N ALA A 160 1.68 -12.37 1.29
CA ALA A 160 2.00 -11.89 -0.05
C ALA A 160 3.07 -12.76 -0.76
N TYR A 161 3.45 -13.89 -0.17
CA TYR A 161 4.55 -14.71 -0.69
C TYR A 161 4.35 -15.15 -2.15
N LEU A 162 5.41 -14.95 -2.93
CA LEU A 162 5.66 -15.50 -4.25
C LEU A 162 7.13 -15.94 -4.32
N PRO A 163 7.47 -17.01 -5.07
CA PRO A 163 8.85 -17.34 -5.38
C PRO A 163 9.59 -16.16 -6.04
N GLY A 164 10.87 -15.96 -5.70
CA GLY A 164 11.68 -14.82 -6.18
C GLY A 164 11.60 -14.62 -7.70
N ILE A 165 11.64 -15.69 -8.49
CA ILE A 165 11.52 -15.63 -9.97
C ILE A 165 10.20 -15.02 -10.47
N LEU A 166 9.10 -15.19 -9.73
CA LEU A 166 7.81 -14.58 -10.07
C LEU A 166 7.75 -13.12 -9.61
N VAL A 167 8.42 -12.79 -8.50
CA VAL A 167 8.59 -11.40 -8.06
C VAL A 167 9.43 -10.62 -9.04
N GLU A 168 10.55 -11.16 -9.53
CA GLU A 168 11.37 -10.55 -10.59
C GLU A 168 10.55 -10.26 -11.86
N LYS A 169 9.76 -11.24 -12.32
CA LYS A 169 8.85 -11.03 -13.47
C LYS A 169 7.83 -9.92 -13.23
N LEU A 170 7.29 -9.83 -12.01
CA LEU A 170 6.35 -8.78 -11.65
C LEU A 170 7.02 -7.41 -11.62
N LEU A 171 8.22 -7.32 -11.05
CA LEU A 171 9.00 -6.08 -11.01
C LEU A 171 9.38 -5.60 -12.42
N ILE A 172 9.75 -6.51 -13.33
CA ILE A 172 9.99 -6.17 -14.74
C ILE A 172 8.74 -5.56 -15.38
N LYS A 173 7.54 -6.14 -15.14
CA LYS A 173 6.29 -5.56 -15.65
C LYS A 173 6.02 -4.16 -15.09
N ILE A 174 6.30 -3.94 -13.80
CA ILE A 174 6.17 -2.62 -13.18
C ILE A 174 7.14 -1.63 -13.82
N ASP A 175 8.39 -2.03 -14.03
CA ASP A 175 9.41 -1.17 -14.63
C ASP A 175 9.08 -0.84 -16.10
N ASP A 176 8.57 -1.80 -16.86
CA ASP A 176 8.07 -1.59 -18.22
C ASP A 176 6.84 -0.66 -18.24
N MET A 177 5.92 -0.82 -17.28
CA MET A 177 4.73 0.02 -17.14
C MET A 177 5.07 1.48 -16.83
N LEU A 178 6.15 1.71 -16.08
CA LEU A 178 6.61 3.03 -15.67
C LEU A 178 7.67 3.63 -16.60
N LYS A 179 7.96 2.95 -17.71
CA LYS A 179 8.97 3.40 -18.67
C LYS A 179 8.63 4.78 -19.23
N GLY A 180 9.56 5.72 -19.07
CA GLY A 180 9.41 7.11 -19.52
C GLY A 180 8.76 8.04 -18.49
N ILE A 181 8.40 7.54 -17.31
CA ILE A 181 7.98 8.37 -16.17
C ILE A 181 9.22 8.69 -15.32
N GLU A 182 9.38 9.95 -14.96
CA GLU A 182 10.43 10.38 -14.03
C GLU A 182 10.04 9.95 -12.60
N ILE A 183 10.89 9.11 -11.98
CA ILE A 183 10.69 8.53 -10.64
C ILE A 183 11.87 8.83 -9.71
#